data_AF-A0ABD5IHJ7-F1
#
_entry.id   AF-A0ABD5IHJ7-F1
#
_cell.length_a   1.000
_cell.length_b   1.000
_cell.length_c   1.000
_cell.angle_alpha   90.00
_cell.angle_beta   90.00
_cell.angle_gamma   90.00
#
_symmetry.space_group_name_H-M   'P 1'
#
loop_
_entity.id
_entity.type
_entity.pdbx_description
1 polymer ?
#
loop_
_entity_poly.entity_id
_entity_poly.type
_entity_poly.pdbx_seq_one_letter_code
_entity_poly.pdbx_strand_id
1 'polypeptide(L)'
;MTSINEMIRDKRFVMDDGCDHGPAIMDKINQAARARCRTPYCPPPKPQRVAKPVAEMGPIVKIGDRISYGRRVMTGVYELQRLGRSPECIALMLRMPLDRVVHILKPLTAVRREIQQRVLTASLPSEKDVMRRLAAESRA
;
A
#
# COMPACT_ATOMS: atom_id res chain seq x y z
N MET A 1 4.51 -29.84 6.91
CA MET A 1 3.97 -29.15 5.72
C MET A 1 4.79 -27.89 5.52
N THR A 2 5.51 -27.79 4.40
CA THR A 2 6.30 -26.60 4.06
C THR A 2 5.37 -25.41 3.84
N SER A 3 5.71 -24.26 4.42
CA SER A 3 4.92 -23.04 4.28
C SER A 3 5.12 -22.42 2.90
N ILE A 4 4.10 -21.76 2.34
CA ILE A 4 4.17 -21.07 1.04
C ILE A 4 5.35 -20.08 1.00
N ASN A 5 5.64 -19.43 2.14
CA ASN A 5 6.74 -18.49 2.27
C ASN A 5 8.13 -19.16 2.17
N GLU A 6 8.24 -20.44 2.49
CA GLU A 6 9.48 -21.22 2.36
C GLU A 6 9.72 -21.60 0.89
N MET A 7 8.67 -21.98 0.16
CA MET A 7 8.76 -22.30 -1.28
C MET A 7 9.18 -21.09 -2.13
N ILE A 8 8.70 -19.89 -1.80
CA ILE A 8 9.08 -18.66 -2.53
C ILE A 8 10.56 -18.32 -2.32
N ARG A 9 11.13 -18.70 -1.18
CA ARG A 9 12.53 -18.43 -0.81
C ARG A 9 13.49 -19.56 -1.22
N ASP A 10 12.96 -20.64 -1.78
CA ASP A 10 13.72 -21.82 -2.18
C ASP A 10 14.59 -21.51 -3.41
N LYS A 11 15.86 -21.18 -3.15
CA LYS A 11 16.87 -20.95 -4.18
C LYS A 11 17.54 -22.27 -4.56
N ARG A 12 16.76 -23.22 -5.10
CA ARG A 12 17.37 -24.41 -5.70
C ARG A 12 18.30 -23.97 -6.81
N PHE A 13 19.50 -24.53 -6.81
CA PHE A 13 20.42 -24.38 -7.91
C PHE A 13 19.80 -25.08 -9.12
N VAL A 14 19.16 -24.30 -9.99
CA VAL A 14 18.69 -24.76 -11.29
C VAL A 14 19.90 -24.69 -12.22
N MET A 15 20.44 -25.85 -12.59
CA MET A 15 21.39 -25.89 -13.70
C MET A 15 20.64 -25.60 -14.98
N ASP A 16 21.12 -24.60 -15.71
CA ASP A 16 20.70 -24.34 -17.09
C ASP A 16 21.08 -25.58 -17.91
N ASP A 17 20.12 -26.14 -18.66
CA ASP A 17 20.36 -27.32 -19.51
C ASP A 17 21.21 -26.97 -20.75
N GLY A 18 21.54 -25.68 -20.92
CA GLY A 18 22.38 -25.16 -21.99
C GLY A 18 21.69 -25.13 -23.35
N CYS A 19 20.40 -25.46 -23.41
CA CYS A 19 19.62 -25.43 -24.64
C CYS A 19 19.12 -24.00 -24.92
N ASP A 20 19.90 -23.21 -25.67
CA ASP A 20 19.43 -21.90 -26.12
C ASP A 20 18.35 -22.05 -27.21
N HIS A 21 17.10 -21.97 -26.79
CA HIS A 21 15.93 -21.94 -27.67
C HIS A 21 15.60 -20.54 -28.20
N GLY A 22 16.36 -19.51 -27.80
CA GLY A 22 16.18 -18.13 -28.24
C GLY A 22 16.07 -17.96 -29.75
N PRO A 23 16.98 -18.55 -30.57
CA PRO A 23 16.90 -18.46 -32.02
C PRO A 23 15.60 -19.03 -32.61
N ALA A 24 15.15 -20.20 -32.13
CA ALA A 24 13.93 -20.84 -32.60
C ALA A 24 12.66 -20.04 -32.23
N ILE A 25 12.66 -19.42 -31.04
CA ILE A 25 11.57 -18.54 -30.60
C ILE A 25 11.53 -17.28 -31.48
N MET A 26 12.68 -16.64 -31.71
CA MET A 26 12.77 -15.42 -32.52
C MET A 26 12.37 -15.65 -33.98
N ASP A 27 12.71 -16.80 -34.55
CA ASP A 27 12.32 -17.14 -35.92
C ASP A 27 10.80 -17.29 -36.06
N LYS A 28 10.16 -18.01 -35.12
CA LYS A 28 8.69 -18.15 -35.07
C LYS A 28 7.99 -16.79 -34.93
N ILE A 29 8.50 -15.91 -34.08
CA ILE A 29 7.95 -14.56 -33.89
C ILE A 29 8.05 -13.75 -35.19
N ASN A 30 9.20 -13.80 -35.87
CA ASN A 30 9.40 -13.11 -37.14
C ASN A 30 8.53 -13.68 -38.26
N GLN A 31 8.37 -15.00 -38.33
CA GLN A 31 7.48 -15.65 -39.29
C GLN A 31 6.02 -15.18 -39.12
N ALA A 32 5.54 -15.12 -37.87
CA ALA A 32 4.21 -14.61 -37.57
C ALA A 32 4.04 -13.12 -37.92
N ALA A 33 5.05 -12.29 -37.65
CA ALA A 33 5.03 -10.87 -38.01
C ALA A 33 5.01 -10.66 -39.54
N ARG A 34 5.81 -11.42 -40.29
CA ARG A 34 5.82 -11.40 -41.76
C ARG A 34 4.47 -11.83 -42.34
N ALA A 35 3.84 -12.86 -41.77
CA ALA A 35 2.54 -13.33 -42.24
C ALA A 35 1.42 -12.29 -42.04
N ARG A 36 1.47 -11.51 -40.96
CA ARG A 36 0.43 -10.51 -40.63
C ARG A 36 0.65 -9.16 -41.30
N CYS A 37 1.87 -8.63 -41.20
CA CYS A 37 2.18 -7.24 -41.54
C CYS A 37 3.21 -7.10 -42.66
N ARG A 38 3.79 -8.20 -43.17
CA ARG A 38 4.91 -8.21 -44.12
C ARG A 38 6.15 -7.44 -43.64
N THR A 39 6.30 -7.30 -42.33
CA THR A 39 7.42 -6.62 -41.67
C THR A 39 8.10 -7.56 -40.67
N PRO A 40 9.38 -7.32 -40.33
CA PRO A 40 10.02 -8.02 -39.21
C PRO A 40 9.31 -7.70 -37.88
N TYR A 41 9.51 -8.54 -36.88
CA TYR A 41 8.98 -8.27 -35.55
C TYR A 41 9.67 -7.06 -34.91
N CYS A 42 8.87 -6.09 -34.51
CA CYS A 42 9.31 -4.97 -33.68
C CYS A 42 8.60 -5.06 -32.32
N PRO A 43 9.34 -5.21 -31.20
CA PRO A 43 8.72 -5.21 -29.89
C PRO A 43 8.05 -3.84 -29.62
N PRO A 44 6.92 -3.83 -28.88
CA PRO A 44 6.27 -2.57 -28.54
C PRO A 44 7.22 -1.70 -27.71
N PRO A 45 7.19 -0.37 -27.89
CA PRO A 45 7.98 0.53 -27.06
C PRO A 45 7.58 0.34 -25.60
N LYS A 46 8.56 0.38 -24.68
CA LYS A 46 8.28 0.32 -23.25
C LYS A 46 7.29 1.43 -22.91
N PRO A 47 6.21 1.15 -22.16
CA PRO A 47 5.25 2.17 -21.78
C PRO A 47 5.97 3.28 -21.00
N GLN A 48 5.82 4.52 -21.45
CA GLN A 48 6.35 5.67 -20.75
C GLN A 48 5.59 5.84 -19.44
N ARG A 49 6.31 6.03 -18.33
CA ARG A 49 5.67 6.36 -17.05
C ARG A 49 5.01 7.74 -17.19
N VAL A 50 3.69 7.77 -17.32
CA VAL A 50 2.89 8.99 -17.50
C VAL A 50 2.74 9.81 -16.23
N ALA A 51 3.02 9.23 -15.06
CA ALA A 51 2.96 9.92 -13.78
C ALA A 51 4.09 9.47 -12.85
N LYS A 52 4.66 10.42 -12.10
CA LYS A 52 5.39 10.11 -10.87
C LYS A 52 4.34 9.86 -9.79
N PRO A 53 4.41 8.76 -9.02
CA PRO A 53 3.50 8.58 -7.89
C PRO A 53 3.66 9.79 -6.96
N VAL A 54 2.55 10.41 -6.57
CA VAL A 54 2.55 11.49 -5.59
C VAL A 54 3.12 10.90 -4.30
N ALA A 55 4.35 11.28 -3.96
CA ALA A 55 4.87 11.04 -2.63
C ALA A 55 4.08 11.97 -1.71
N GLU A 56 3.14 11.41 -0.93
CA GLU A 56 2.48 12.18 0.11
C GLU A 56 3.54 12.65 1.11
N MET A 57 3.98 13.91 0.99
CA MET A 57 4.97 14.56 1.86
C MET A 57 4.36 14.97 3.21
N GLY A 58 3.46 14.16 3.75
CA GLY A 58 2.87 14.40 5.07
C GLY A 58 3.86 14.05 6.20
N PRO A 59 3.70 14.66 7.39
CA PRO A 59 4.38 14.16 8.59
C PRO A 59 4.04 12.68 8.80
N ILE A 60 5.05 11.82 8.93
CA ILE A 60 4.86 10.39 9.15
C ILE A 60 5.08 10.08 10.63
N VAL A 61 4.08 9.47 11.28
CA VAL A 61 4.15 8.98 12.64
C VAL A 61 4.14 7.46 12.61
N LYS A 62 5.14 6.83 13.23
CA LYS A 62 5.29 5.36 13.20
C LYS A 62 4.50 4.71 14.34
N ILE A 63 3.17 4.64 14.24
CA ILE A 63 2.37 3.91 15.24
C ILE A 63 2.55 2.39 15.07
N GLY A 64 2.63 1.92 13.82
CA GLY A 64 2.87 0.53 13.49
C GLY A 64 1.64 -0.37 13.59
N ASP A 65 1.85 -1.67 13.37
CA ASP A 65 0.84 -2.70 13.62
C ASP A 65 0.80 -3.06 15.11
N ARG A 66 -0.40 -3.11 15.68
CA ARG A 66 -0.65 -3.38 17.10
C ARG A 66 -1.87 -4.29 17.22
N ILE A 67 -1.86 -5.18 18.21
CA ILE A 67 -3.02 -6.05 18.54
C ILE A 67 -4.27 -5.18 18.81
N SER A 68 -4.07 -4.07 19.53
CA SER A 68 -5.12 -3.10 19.82
C SER A 68 -4.56 -1.68 19.81
N TYR A 69 -5.38 -0.74 19.34
CA TYR A 69 -5.08 0.69 19.38
C TYR A 69 -5.82 1.35 20.53
N GLY A 70 -5.11 2.16 21.32
CA GLY A 70 -5.69 2.90 22.44
C GLY A 70 -6.66 3.99 21.99
N ARG A 71 -7.41 4.56 22.96
CA ARG A 71 -8.39 5.62 22.71
C ARG A 71 -7.78 6.82 21.98
N ARG A 72 -6.56 7.25 22.36
CA ARG A 72 -5.88 8.40 21.74
C ARG A 72 -5.58 8.20 20.26
N VAL A 73 -5.13 7.00 19.88
CA VAL A 73 -4.88 6.65 18.47
C VAL A 73 -6.20 6.63 17.70
N MET A 74 -7.24 6.00 18.25
CA MET A 74 -8.57 5.99 17.61
C MET A 74 -9.13 7.41 17.41
N THR A 75 -8.99 8.29 18.41
CA THR A 75 -9.38 9.69 18.29
C THR A 75 -8.66 10.37 17.14
N GLY A 76 -7.34 10.22 17.04
CA GLY A 76 -6.57 10.82 15.94
C GLY A 76 -6.95 10.29 14.56
N VAL A 77 -7.28 8.99 14.44
CA VAL A 77 -7.80 8.41 13.19
C VAL A 77 -9.11 9.09 12.76
N TYR A 78 -10.05 9.31 13.68
CA TYR A 78 -11.30 10.01 13.37
C TYR A 78 -11.08 11.50 13.07
N GLU A 79 -10.16 12.17 13.77
CA GLU A 79 -9.82 13.57 13.50
C GLU A 79 -9.24 13.73 12.09
N LEU A 80 -8.34 12.83 11.66
CA LEU A 80 -7.78 12.83 10.30
C LEU A 80 -8.85 12.56 9.23
N GLN A 81 -9.79 11.64 9.49
CA GLN A 81 -10.92 11.40 8.60
C GLN A 81 -11.81 12.65 8.47
N ARG A 82 -12.05 13.36 9.57
CA ARG A 82 -12.84 14.60 9.58
C ARG A 82 -12.14 15.73 8.82
N LEU A 83 -10.81 15.74 8.79
CA LEU A 83 -10.00 16.66 7.98
C LEU A 83 -9.99 16.30 6.48
N GLY A 84 -10.72 15.26 6.05
CA GLY A 84 -10.84 14.87 4.65
C GLY A 84 -9.73 13.93 4.15
N ARG A 85 -8.92 13.35 5.05
CA ARG A 85 -7.91 12.36 4.65
C ARG A 85 -8.58 11.03 4.33
N SER A 86 -8.13 10.38 3.25
CA SER A 86 -8.59 9.05 2.87
C SER A 86 -8.03 8.00 3.84
N PRO A 87 -8.67 6.83 3.99
CA PRO A 87 -8.16 5.76 4.84
C PRO A 87 -6.77 5.25 4.41
N GLU A 88 -6.48 5.27 3.10
CA GLU A 88 -5.16 4.93 2.55
C GLU A 88 -4.10 5.94 3.00
N CYS A 89 -4.40 7.24 2.89
CA CYS A 89 -3.54 8.32 3.34
C CYS A 89 -3.27 8.20 4.85
N ILE A 90 -4.30 7.96 5.67
CA ILE A 90 -4.17 7.78 7.12
C ILE A 90 -3.29 6.56 7.44
N ALA A 91 -3.47 5.44 6.75
CA ALA A 91 -2.65 4.24 6.92
C ALA A 91 -1.17 4.51 6.62
N LEU A 92 -0.87 5.27 5.56
CA LEU A 92 0.48 5.68 5.21
C LEU A 92 1.08 6.65 6.24
N MET A 93 0.32 7.66 6.65
CA MET A 93 0.73 8.66 7.64
C MET A 93 1.06 8.03 9.00
N LEU A 94 0.29 7.03 9.43
CA LEU A 94 0.43 6.37 10.74
C LEU A 94 1.26 5.08 10.70
N ARG A 95 1.68 4.63 9.51
CA ARG A 95 2.31 3.32 9.28
C ARG A 95 1.50 2.17 9.88
N MET A 96 0.19 2.25 9.75
CA MET A 96 -0.76 1.23 10.22
C MET A 96 -1.27 0.40 9.04
N PRO A 97 -1.69 -0.86 9.25
CA PRO A 97 -2.34 -1.64 8.20
C PRO A 97 -3.67 -0.98 7.78
N LEU A 98 -3.94 -0.94 6.47
CA LEU A 98 -5.16 -0.34 5.91
C LEU A 98 -6.44 -0.98 6.50
N ASP A 99 -6.45 -2.31 6.62
CA ASP A 99 -7.59 -3.05 7.18
C ASP A 99 -7.92 -2.60 8.61
N ARG A 100 -6.89 -2.27 9.40
CA ARG A 100 -7.07 -1.78 10.77
C ARG A 100 -7.67 -0.38 10.78
N VAL A 101 -7.20 0.52 9.90
CA VAL A 101 -7.75 1.87 9.76
C VAL A 101 -9.22 1.82 9.34
N VAL A 102 -9.52 1.05 8.28
CA VAL A 102 -10.91 0.86 7.81
C VAL A 102 -11.79 0.26 8.91
N HIS A 103 -11.26 -0.71 9.66
CA HIS A 103 -12.00 -1.29 10.78
C HIS A 103 -12.25 -0.28 11.90
N ILE A 104 -11.27 0.56 12.26
CA ILE A 104 -11.43 1.62 13.27
C ILE A 104 -12.50 2.62 12.82
N LEU A 105 -12.47 3.04 11.55
CA LEU A 105 -13.42 3.98 10.97
C LEU A 105 -14.86 3.44 10.90
N LYS A 106 -15.07 2.13 11.07
CA LYS A 106 -16.39 1.53 11.29
C LYS A 106 -16.70 1.54 12.80
N PRO A 107 -17.58 2.44 13.29
CA PRO A 107 -17.88 2.60 14.72
C PRO A 107 -18.83 1.51 15.23
N LEU A 108 -18.38 0.25 15.18
CA LEU A 108 -19.21 -0.91 15.53
C LEU A 108 -19.44 -1.05 17.04
N THR A 109 -18.48 -0.60 17.86
CA THR A 109 -18.55 -0.70 19.32
C THR A 109 -19.02 0.60 19.96
N ALA A 110 -19.65 0.52 21.15
CA ALA A 110 -20.11 1.69 21.90
C ALA A 110 -18.99 2.70 22.17
N VAL A 111 -17.80 2.21 22.53
CA VAL A 111 -16.60 3.04 22.75
C VAL A 111 -16.21 3.81 21.49
N ARG A 112 -16.27 3.17 20.31
CA ARG A 112 -15.92 3.83 19.04
C ARG A 112 -16.95 4.89 18.65
N ARG A 113 -18.24 4.60 18.85
CA ARG A 113 -19.32 5.59 18.63
C ARG A 113 -19.15 6.80 19.54
N GLU A 114 -18.85 6.58 20.81
CA GLU A 114 -18.59 7.64 21.78
C GLU A 114 -17.43 8.54 21.32
N ILE A 115 -16.29 7.94 20.95
CA ILE A 115 -15.12 8.69 20.48
C ILE A 115 -15.45 9.47 19.20
N GLN A 116 -16.10 8.83 18.23
CA GLN A 116 -16.48 9.47 16.98
C GLN A 116 -17.42 10.65 17.23
N GLN A 117 -18.44 10.50 18.09
CA GLN A 117 -19.35 11.58 18.43
C GLN A 117 -18.62 12.75 19.09
N ARG A 118 -17.71 12.48 20.04
CA ARG A 118 -16.85 13.52 20.64
C ARG A 118 -16.00 14.25 19.59
N VAL A 119 -15.45 13.53 18.62
CA VAL A 119 -14.65 14.13 17.55
C VAL A 119 -15.51 14.97 16.59
N LEU A 120 -16.76 14.57 16.34
CA LEU A 120 -17.68 15.31 15.49
C LEU A 120 -18.15 16.62 16.14
N THR A 121 -18.40 16.60 17.45
CA THR A 121 -18.88 17.79 18.20
C THR A 121 -17.76 18.74 18.61
N ALA A 122 -16.51 18.27 18.70
CA ALA A 122 -15.37 19.11 19.02
C ALA A 122 -15.06 20.15 17.90
N SER A 123 -14.30 21.18 18.24
CA SER A 123 -13.71 22.10 17.25
C SER A 123 -12.75 21.34 16.33
N LEU A 124 -12.69 21.72 15.06
CA LEU A 124 -11.79 21.10 14.09
C LEU A 124 -10.32 21.37 14.47
N PRO A 125 -9.51 20.36 14.83
CA PRO A 125 -8.12 20.57 15.17
C PRO A 125 -7.27 20.76 13.91
N SER A 126 -6.12 21.45 14.03
CA SER A 126 -5.14 21.49 12.96
C SER A 126 -4.48 20.11 12.76
N GLU A 127 -4.27 19.70 11.51
CA GLU A 127 -3.60 18.45 11.17
C GLU A 127 -2.25 18.31 11.88
N LYS A 128 -1.48 19.40 11.99
CA LYS A 128 -0.18 19.42 12.68
C LYS A 128 -0.31 19.05 14.16
N ASP A 129 -1.38 19.49 14.83
CA ASP A 129 -1.59 19.23 16.26
C ASP A 129 -2.08 17.80 16.51
N VAL A 130 -2.92 17.27 15.61
CA VAL A 130 -3.30 15.84 15.62
C VAL A 130 -2.06 14.97 15.47
N MET A 131 -1.21 15.26 14.47
CA MET A 131 0.00 14.49 14.21
C MET A 131 1.03 14.63 15.34
N ARG A 132 1.15 15.80 15.98
CA ARG A 132 2.00 15.98 17.17
C ARG A 132 1.53 15.11 18.34
N ARG A 133 0.22 15.06 18.61
CA ARG A 133 -0.36 14.19 19.66
C ARG A 133 -0.12 12.71 19.37
N LEU A 134 -0.33 12.29 18.12
CA LEU A 134 -0.07 10.91 17.69
C LEU A 134 1.42 10.53 17.77
N ALA A 135 2.33 11.48 17.49
CA ALA A 135 3.77 11.26 17.64
C ALA A 135 4.19 10.99 19.09
N ALA A 136 3.50 11.57 20.07
CA ALA A 136 3.75 11.26 21.48
C ALA A 136 3.36 9.82 21.83
N GLU A 137 2.32 9.28 21.19
CA GLU A 137 1.83 7.91 21.39
C GLU A 137 2.68 6.86 20.65
N SER A 138 3.50 7.25 19.67
CA SER A 138 4.28 6.29 18.88
C SER A 138 5.49 5.69 19.61
N ARG A 139 5.84 6.21 20.80
CA ARG A 139 6.97 5.73 21.61
C ARG A 139 6.56 4.74 22.71
N ALA A 140 5.27 4.49 22.87
CA ALA A 140 4.70 3.51 23.79
C ALA A 140 4.38 2.20 23.09
#